data_AF-A0A2P8CKX7-F1
#
_entry.id   AF-A0A2P8CKX7-F1
#
_cell.length_a   1.000
_cell.length_b   1.000
_cell.length_c   1.000
_cell.angle_alpha   90.00
_cell.angle_beta   90.00
_cell.angle_gamma   90.00
#
_symmetry.space_group_name_H-M   'P 1'
#
loop_
_entity.id
_entity.type
_entity.pdbx_description
1 polymer ?
#
loop_
_entity_poly.entity_id
_entity_poly.type
_entity_poly.pdbx_seq_one_letter_code
_entity_poly.pdbx_strand_id
1 'polypeptide(L)'
;MKKYLLSFISYLLLIGLFIPSCTQDSSITDSPEKSKEGEMMTAQLNEDLEVWEVDLLTLAKTEKLAHDLYSELSTLFPDNPVFEHTAASELVHWTRISDLIATYDNLDDPTRDGDGVAYGPGVFDDENDDFTTVYSSMLDFAGDDVTKAFKVGYLIECLEILNVSKAITSATDAAISEALAVYSCLENAEPHHLKAYNWNLLKIGVEYNWELIADDFGDFFSEEDLTILDPVVTEILEDQTAPGNGGGGICPGCGLGPYTNDCPCGLGPCGTGGTATTTLSEVELNDLIYLVKLEKMAYEVYSTLGQTYSTMPILGNISEAEYRHWKVLQNLFVKYSETDPTKDGDIELDIGLYNDDDMTDAYDEAIGYGGVSLLQAMETGAIIEQLELDSLNNALGRTTLPDLTTIYTNFINADGAHLDAFNKHTD
;
A
#
# COMPACT_ATOMS: atom_id res chain seq x y z
N MET A 1 17.34 29.45 12.96
CA MET A 1 17.50 28.63 14.18
C MET A 1 18.91 28.06 14.13
N LYS A 2 19.81 28.55 15.00
CA LYS A 2 21.22 28.12 15.08
C LYS A 2 21.50 27.90 16.55
N LYS A 3 21.43 26.65 16.99
CA LYS A 3 21.79 26.07 18.30
C LYS A 3 20.82 24.91 18.53
N TYR A 4 21.23 23.68 18.20
CA TYR A 4 20.98 22.42 18.90
C TYR A 4 21.49 21.25 18.04
N LEU A 5 22.74 21.33 17.55
CA LEU A 5 23.45 20.16 17.04
C LEU A 5 24.92 20.36 17.41
N LEU A 6 25.26 19.97 18.63
CA LEU A 6 26.63 19.99 19.13
C LEU A 6 26.81 18.77 20.01
N SER A 7 27.45 17.75 19.41
CA SER A 7 28.30 16.74 20.07
C SER A 7 27.61 15.82 21.08
N PHE A 8 27.13 14.66 20.63
CA PHE A 8 26.81 13.53 21.52
C PHE A 8 27.84 12.38 21.44
N ILE A 9 28.54 12.20 20.30
CA ILE A 9 29.32 10.98 20.03
C ILE A 9 30.86 11.19 20.15
N SER A 10 31.33 11.93 21.16
CA SER A 10 32.78 12.17 21.34
C SER A 10 33.37 11.65 22.65
N TYR A 11 32.72 10.69 23.31
CA TYR A 11 33.20 10.19 24.61
C TYR A 11 33.19 8.66 24.74
N LEU A 12 33.80 7.91 23.82
CA LEU A 12 34.24 6.52 24.10
C LEU A 12 35.23 6.06 23.03
N LEU A 13 36.52 6.20 23.29
CA LEU A 13 37.58 5.59 22.49
C LEU A 13 38.71 5.14 23.41
N LEU A 14 38.89 3.83 23.56
CA LEU A 14 40.21 3.22 23.77
C LEU A 14 40.19 1.67 23.71
N ILE A 15 41.00 1.14 22.78
CA ILE A 15 41.69 -0.18 22.72
C ILE A 15 41.08 -1.26 21.76
N GLY A 16 41.51 -1.25 20.50
CA GLY A 16 42.62 -2.08 19.97
C GLY A 16 42.50 -3.62 19.81
N LEU A 17 42.45 -4.04 18.53
CA LEU A 17 43.32 -5.03 17.82
C LEU A 17 42.90 -6.51 17.54
N PHE A 18 42.96 -6.84 16.22
CA PHE A 18 43.38 -8.07 15.50
C PHE A 18 42.38 -9.21 15.11
N ILE A 19 42.10 -9.24 13.79
CA ILE A 19 41.61 -10.25 12.78
C ILE A 19 42.26 -11.67 12.88
N PRO A 20 41.81 -12.80 12.22
CA PRO A 20 41.17 -12.89 10.89
C PRO A 20 40.10 -13.97 10.57
N SER A 21 39.52 -13.75 9.38
CA SER A 21 38.62 -14.50 8.47
C SER A 21 38.60 -16.03 8.46
N CYS A 22 37.46 -16.58 8.01
CA CYS A 22 37.43 -17.62 6.96
C CYS A 22 36.08 -17.64 6.21
N THR A 23 36.13 -18.19 5.01
CA THR A 23 35.30 -17.98 3.81
C THR A 23 34.45 -19.19 3.39
N GLN A 24 33.38 -18.93 2.60
CA GLN A 24 32.86 -19.73 1.45
C GLN A 24 32.13 -21.06 1.81
N ASP A 25 31.10 -21.57 1.11
CA ASP A 25 30.40 -21.26 -0.16
C ASP A 25 29.23 -22.29 -0.33
N SER A 26 28.35 -22.00 -1.30
CA SER A 26 27.50 -22.90 -2.11
C SER A 26 26.19 -23.43 -1.52
N SER A 27 25.09 -23.68 -2.25
CA SER A 27 24.50 -23.23 -3.52
C SER A 27 23.34 -24.21 -3.81
N ILE A 28 22.26 -23.73 -4.46
CA ILE A 28 21.50 -24.41 -5.54
C ILE A 28 20.28 -25.34 -5.18
N THR A 29 19.11 -24.83 -5.61
CA THR A 29 17.97 -25.40 -6.38
C THR A 29 17.01 -26.43 -5.79
N ASP A 30 15.71 -26.11 -5.82
CA ASP A 30 14.78 -26.58 -6.88
C ASP A 30 13.45 -25.79 -6.88
N SER A 31 12.82 -25.65 -8.06
CA SER A 31 11.56 -24.94 -8.35
C SER A 31 10.42 -25.94 -8.67
N PRO A 32 9.13 -25.51 -8.67
CA PRO A 32 8.06 -26.17 -7.93
C PRO A 32 7.08 -27.01 -8.78
N GLU A 33 6.19 -27.74 -8.09
CA GLU A 33 5.15 -28.60 -8.66
C GLU A 33 3.79 -27.87 -8.70
N LYS A 34 3.06 -28.00 -9.83
CA LYS A 34 1.78 -27.34 -10.15
C LYS A 34 0.54 -27.99 -9.50
N SER A 35 -0.42 -27.16 -9.09
CA SER A 35 -1.87 -27.42 -8.97
C SER A 35 -2.63 -26.09 -9.15
N LYS A 36 -3.90 -25.93 -9.54
CA LYS A 36 -4.95 -26.66 -10.28
C LYS A 36 -6.05 -25.58 -10.48
N GLU A 37 -6.55 -25.37 -11.71
CA GLU A 37 -7.57 -24.34 -12.04
C GLU A 37 -8.89 -24.54 -11.26
N GLY A 38 -9.46 -23.46 -10.69
CA GLY A 38 -10.91 -23.35 -10.42
C GLY A 38 -11.42 -23.03 -9.00
N GLU A 39 -10.62 -22.53 -8.07
CA GLU A 39 -11.09 -21.93 -6.79
C GLU A 39 -10.45 -20.54 -6.69
N MET A 40 -11.15 -19.49 -6.24
CA MET A 40 -10.50 -18.36 -5.54
C MET A 40 -10.49 -18.72 -4.06
N MET A 41 -9.39 -19.20 -3.47
CA MET A 41 -8.09 -18.56 -3.20
C MET A 41 -8.21 -17.53 -2.07
N THR A 42 -8.58 -18.01 -0.88
CA THR A 42 -7.96 -17.48 0.33
C THR A 42 -6.47 -17.75 0.23
N ALA A 43 -5.61 -16.74 0.42
CA ALA A 43 -4.17 -16.98 0.45
C ALA A 43 -3.93 -18.10 1.46
N GLN A 44 -3.39 -19.21 0.96
CA GLN A 44 -3.17 -20.39 1.77
C GLN A 44 -2.17 -19.99 2.86
N LEU A 45 -2.59 -20.18 4.12
CA LEU A 45 -1.83 -19.88 5.33
C LEU A 45 -0.37 -20.29 5.17
N ASN A 46 0.53 -19.33 4.91
CA ASN A 46 1.87 -19.44 5.47
C ASN A 46 1.65 -19.49 6.99
N GLU A 47 2.23 -20.48 7.68
CA GLU A 47 1.93 -20.79 9.09
C GLU A 47 2.19 -19.60 10.08
N ASP A 48 2.66 -18.47 9.55
CA ASP A 48 3.05 -17.25 10.27
C ASP A 48 2.09 -16.04 10.09
N LEU A 49 1.09 -16.08 9.18
CA LEU A 49 0.16 -14.95 8.98
C LEU A 49 -1.19 -15.13 9.69
N GLU A 50 -1.69 -14.04 10.29
CA GLU A 50 -3.05 -13.94 10.83
C GLU A 50 -4.10 -13.76 9.71
N VAL A 51 -5.36 -14.09 10.00
CA VAL A 51 -6.45 -14.04 9.00
C VAL A 51 -6.62 -12.63 8.42
N TRP A 52 -6.52 -11.58 9.24
CA TRP A 52 -6.69 -10.21 8.77
C TRP A 52 -5.52 -9.75 7.88
N GLU A 53 -4.32 -10.31 8.09
CA GLU A 53 -3.15 -10.06 7.24
C GLU A 53 -3.36 -10.71 5.87
N VAL A 54 -3.82 -11.97 5.85
CA VAL A 54 -4.19 -12.66 4.59
C VAL A 54 -5.24 -11.87 3.81
N ASP A 55 -6.28 -11.38 4.48
CA ASP A 55 -7.32 -10.58 3.83
C ASP A 55 -6.79 -9.21 3.35
N LEU A 56 -5.90 -8.56 4.10
CA LEU A 56 -5.23 -7.31 3.69
C LEU A 56 -4.38 -7.51 2.43
N LEU A 57 -3.56 -8.57 2.38
CA LEU A 57 -2.72 -8.88 1.21
C LEU A 57 -3.58 -9.28 0.00
N THR A 58 -4.68 -10.00 0.22
CA THR A 58 -5.65 -10.33 -0.83
C THR A 58 -6.32 -9.07 -1.37
N LEU A 59 -6.67 -8.13 -0.50
CA LEU A 59 -7.25 -6.85 -0.89
C LEU A 59 -6.28 -6.03 -1.75
N ALA A 60 -4.99 -5.98 -1.40
CA ALA A 60 -3.97 -5.29 -2.21
C ALA A 60 -3.92 -5.80 -3.66
N LYS A 61 -3.94 -7.13 -3.83
CA LYS A 61 -3.98 -7.75 -5.16
C LYS A 61 -5.28 -7.48 -5.89
N THR A 62 -6.41 -7.44 -5.18
CA THR A 62 -7.72 -7.17 -5.76
C THR A 62 -7.80 -5.74 -6.31
N GLU A 63 -7.39 -4.75 -5.53
CA GLU A 63 -7.38 -3.35 -5.97
C GLU A 63 -6.41 -3.13 -7.15
N LYS A 64 -5.22 -3.77 -7.11
CA LYS A 64 -4.30 -3.70 -8.26
C LYS A 64 -4.86 -4.42 -9.49
N LEU A 65 -5.52 -5.56 -9.32
CA LEU A 65 -6.20 -6.27 -10.42
C LEU A 65 -7.21 -5.36 -11.10
N ALA A 66 -8.06 -4.70 -10.32
CA ALA A 66 -9.04 -3.77 -10.84
C ALA A 66 -8.36 -2.56 -11.53
N HIS A 67 -7.36 -1.94 -10.88
CA HIS A 67 -6.59 -0.84 -11.46
C HIS A 67 -5.96 -1.18 -12.82
N ASP A 68 -5.22 -2.28 -12.89
CA ASP A 68 -4.53 -2.72 -14.09
C ASP A 68 -5.54 -3.05 -15.20
N LEU A 69 -6.59 -3.79 -14.85
CA LEU A 69 -7.61 -4.24 -15.80
C LEU A 69 -8.38 -3.05 -16.39
N TYR A 70 -8.79 -2.11 -15.56
CA TYR A 70 -9.50 -0.92 -16.02
C TYR A 70 -8.60 0.04 -16.80
N SER A 71 -7.31 0.11 -16.47
CA SER A 71 -6.33 0.85 -17.27
C SER A 71 -6.22 0.29 -18.69
N GLU A 72 -6.16 -1.03 -18.85
CA GLU A 72 -6.18 -1.67 -20.18
C GLU A 72 -7.53 -1.51 -20.89
N LEU A 73 -8.64 -1.75 -20.19
CA LEU A 73 -9.99 -1.58 -20.77
C LEU A 73 -10.26 -0.13 -21.19
N SER A 74 -9.72 0.87 -20.48
CA SER A 74 -9.81 2.28 -20.89
C SER A 74 -9.08 2.54 -22.22
N THR A 75 -7.97 1.85 -22.45
CA THR A 75 -7.20 1.93 -23.70
C THR A 75 -7.94 1.23 -24.84
N LEU A 76 -8.59 0.10 -24.57
CA LEU A 76 -9.38 -0.65 -25.55
C LEU A 76 -10.69 0.07 -25.91
N PHE A 77 -11.31 0.75 -24.95
CA PHE A 77 -12.62 1.39 -25.07
C PHE A 77 -12.59 2.89 -24.71
N PRO A 78 -11.81 3.73 -25.41
CA PRO A 78 -11.58 5.13 -25.05
C PRO A 78 -12.84 6.02 -25.09
N ASP A 79 -13.90 5.57 -25.77
CA ASP A 79 -15.20 6.26 -25.80
C ASP A 79 -16.06 5.97 -24.55
N ASN A 80 -15.60 5.09 -23.65
CA ASN A 80 -16.29 4.68 -22.43
C ASN A 80 -15.49 5.11 -21.19
N PRO A 81 -15.71 6.34 -20.69
CA PRO A 81 -14.88 6.92 -19.63
C PRO A 81 -15.05 6.24 -18.26
N VAL A 82 -16.01 5.33 -18.09
CA VAL A 82 -16.18 4.57 -16.83
C VAL A 82 -14.91 3.80 -16.49
N PHE A 83 -14.22 3.19 -17.47
CA PHE A 83 -13.00 2.42 -17.21
C PHE A 83 -11.84 3.33 -16.76
N GLU A 84 -11.61 4.46 -17.42
CA GLU A 84 -10.55 5.41 -17.02
C GLU A 84 -10.78 5.96 -15.62
N HIS A 85 -12.02 6.32 -15.31
CA HIS A 85 -12.38 6.87 -14.02
C HIS A 85 -12.30 5.83 -12.90
N THR A 86 -12.81 4.62 -13.12
CA THR A 86 -12.71 3.55 -12.13
C THR A 86 -11.23 3.18 -11.92
N ALA A 87 -10.42 3.04 -13.00
CA ALA A 87 -8.98 2.83 -12.88
C ALA A 87 -8.28 3.89 -12.02
N ALA A 88 -8.67 5.16 -12.15
CA ALA A 88 -8.13 6.24 -11.34
C ALA A 88 -8.54 6.14 -9.86
N SER A 89 -9.76 5.68 -9.56
CA SER A 89 -10.21 5.36 -8.20
C SER A 89 -9.45 4.17 -7.62
N GLU A 90 -9.28 3.08 -8.37
CA GLU A 90 -8.57 1.89 -7.88
C GLU A 90 -7.09 2.14 -7.63
N LEU A 91 -6.47 3.07 -8.37
CA LEU A 91 -5.11 3.51 -8.06
C LEU A 91 -5.03 4.08 -6.64
N VAL A 92 -6.05 4.85 -6.23
CA VAL A 92 -6.11 5.44 -4.88
C VAL A 92 -6.34 4.37 -3.83
N HIS A 93 -7.21 3.39 -4.10
CA HIS A 93 -7.47 2.31 -3.18
C HIS A 93 -6.26 1.40 -3.00
N TRP A 94 -5.70 0.90 -4.11
CA TRP A 94 -4.48 0.09 -4.10
C TRP A 94 -3.34 0.79 -3.39
N THR A 95 -3.09 2.08 -3.67
CA THR A 95 -2.04 2.84 -2.98
C THR A 95 -2.29 2.89 -1.47
N ARG A 96 -3.53 3.10 -1.02
CA ARG A 96 -3.86 3.12 0.43
C ARG A 96 -3.64 1.77 1.10
N ILE A 97 -3.96 0.68 0.41
CA ILE A 97 -3.76 -0.67 0.92
C ILE A 97 -2.26 -1.00 0.97
N SER A 98 -1.51 -0.70 -0.09
CA SER A 98 -0.04 -0.82 -0.12
C SER A 98 0.61 0.02 0.97
N ASP A 99 0.17 1.26 1.18
CA ASP A 99 0.69 2.13 2.23
C ASP A 99 0.42 1.53 3.62
N LEU A 100 -0.75 0.93 3.84
CA LEU A 100 -1.08 0.23 5.09
C LEU A 100 -0.18 -0.99 5.30
N ILE A 101 -0.01 -1.85 4.28
CA ILE A 101 0.89 -3.02 4.35
C ILE A 101 2.31 -2.59 4.71
N ALA A 102 2.80 -1.53 4.07
CA ALA A 102 4.13 -1.00 4.32
C ALA A 102 4.34 -0.47 5.76
N THR A 103 3.27 -0.32 6.55
CA THR A 103 3.38 0.02 7.98
C THR A 103 3.56 -1.19 8.90
N TYR A 104 3.55 -2.42 8.37
CA TYR A 104 3.75 -3.65 9.13
C TYR A 104 5.04 -4.34 8.69
N ASP A 105 5.99 -4.52 9.61
CA ASP A 105 7.32 -5.03 9.27
C ASP A 105 7.36 -6.48 8.81
N ASN A 106 6.34 -7.25 9.22
CA ASN A 106 6.19 -8.67 8.93
C ASN A 106 5.38 -8.94 7.66
N LEU A 107 4.94 -7.91 6.95
CA LEU A 107 4.14 -8.06 5.73
C LEU A 107 4.91 -7.61 4.50
N ASP A 108 4.91 -8.47 3.49
CA ASP A 108 5.43 -8.18 2.17
C ASP A 108 4.25 -7.89 1.22
N ASP A 109 4.29 -6.76 0.52
CA ASP A 109 3.24 -6.37 -0.42
C ASP A 109 3.27 -7.29 -1.66
N PRO A 110 2.25 -8.14 -1.89
CA PRO A 110 2.23 -9.12 -2.98
C PRO A 110 2.06 -8.48 -4.36
N THR A 111 1.97 -7.16 -4.42
CA THR A 111 1.87 -6.37 -5.66
C THR A 111 3.18 -5.73 -6.06
N ARG A 112 4.25 -5.93 -5.29
CA ARG A 112 5.57 -5.32 -5.46
C ARG A 112 6.68 -6.38 -5.43
N ASP A 113 7.79 -6.07 -6.09
CA ASP A 113 9.00 -6.87 -5.97
C ASP A 113 9.75 -6.60 -4.65
N GLY A 114 10.83 -7.34 -4.41
CA GLY A 114 11.65 -7.20 -3.20
C GLY A 114 12.34 -5.85 -3.04
N ASP A 115 12.36 -5.01 -4.09
CA ASP A 115 12.83 -3.63 -4.02
C ASP A 115 11.65 -2.66 -3.86
N GLY A 116 10.45 -3.14 -3.50
CA GLY A 116 9.21 -2.37 -3.33
C GLY A 116 8.69 -1.71 -4.61
N VAL A 117 9.19 -2.10 -5.78
CA VAL A 117 8.70 -1.60 -7.07
C VAL A 117 7.45 -2.38 -7.46
N ALA A 118 6.38 -1.68 -7.81
CA ALA A 118 5.15 -2.34 -8.25
C ALA A 118 5.41 -3.22 -9.49
N TYR A 119 4.87 -4.44 -9.45
CA TYR A 119 4.84 -5.30 -10.62
C TYR A 119 4.11 -4.61 -11.78
N GLY A 120 4.54 -4.92 -13.01
CA GLY A 120 3.89 -4.39 -14.21
C GLY A 120 2.40 -4.77 -14.31
N PRO A 121 1.65 -4.14 -15.24
CA PRO A 121 0.23 -4.40 -15.40
C PRO A 121 -0.06 -5.89 -15.61
N GLY A 122 -0.99 -6.43 -14.82
CA GLY A 122 -1.42 -7.82 -14.90
C GLY A 122 -0.44 -8.84 -14.33
N VAL A 123 0.59 -8.39 -13.60
CA VAL A 123 1.56 -9.26 -12.93
C VAL A 123 1.37 -9.18 -11.42
N PHE A 124 1.33 -10.35 -10.76
CA PHE A 124 1.12 -10.51 -9.32
C PHE A 124 2.05 -11.58 -8.76
N ASP A 125 2.27 -11.56 -7.44
CA ASP A 125 2.80 -12.72 -6.75
C ASP A 125 1.70 -13.77 -6.54
N ASP A 126 1.71 -14.76 -7.44
CA ASP A 126 0.77 -15.88 -7.52
C ASP A 126 1.30 -17.15 -6.82
N GLU A 127 2.24 -17.05 -5.86
CA GLU A 127 2.75 -18.25 -5.17
C GLU A 127 1.61 -19.10 -4.58
N ASN A 128 0.59 -18.42 -4.04
CA ASN A 128 -0.54 -19.04 -3.35
C ASN A 128 -1.89 -18.70 -3.99
N ASP A 129 -1.89 -18.03 -5.14
CA ASP A 129 -3.11 -17.73 -5.89
C ASP A 129 -2.92 -17.65 -7.42
N ASP A 130 -3.89 -17.08 -8.16
CA ASP A 130 -3.86 -17.08 -9.63
C ASP A 130 -4.42 -15.76 -10.21
N PHE A 131 -4.07 -14.63 -9.60
CA PHE A 131 -4.53 -13.30 -10.02
C PHE A 131 -4.07 -12.94 -11.44
N THR A 132 -2.87 -13.35 -11.86
CA THR A 132 -2.41 -13.15 -13.24
C THR A 132 -3.31 -13.88 -14.25
N THR A 133 -3.78 -15.08 -13.93
CA THR A 133 -4.71 -15.83 -14.80
C THR A 133 -6.10 -15.21 -14.78
N VAL A 134 -6.59 -14.74 -13.64
CA VAL A 134 -7.86 -14.00 -13.56
C VAL A 134 -7.79 -12.77 -14.45
N TYR A 135 -6.76 -11.93 -14.30
CA TYR A 135 -6.53 -10.74 -15.11
C TYR A 135 -6.58 -11.04 -16.62
N SER A 136 -5.76 -12.00 -17.07
CA SER A 136 -5.67 -12.35 -18.48
C SER A 136 -6.98 -12.94 -19.03
N SER A 137 -7.67 -13.77 -18.24
CA SER A 137 -8.96 -14.35 -18.61
C SER A 137 -10.06 -13.28 -18.75
N MET A 138 -10.05 -12.26 -17.90
CA MET A 138 -10.99 -11.14 -17.98
C MET A 138 -10.77 -10.28 -19.22
N LEU A 139 -9.52 -9.96 -19.55
CA LEU A 139 -9.18 -9.25 -20.79
C LEU A 139 -9.55 -10.07 -22.04
N ASP A 140 -9.25 -11.37 -22.03
CA ASP A 140 -9.60 -12.28 -23.13
C ASP A 140 -11.12 -12.38 -23.32
N PHE A 141 -11.88 -12.43 -22.23
CA PHE A 141 -13.35 -12.44 -22.30
C PHE A 141 -13.89 -11.12 -22.85
N ALA A 142 -13.39 -9.98 -22.36
CA ALA A 142 -13.80 -8.65 -22.82
C ALA A 142 -13.54 -8.48 -24.32
N GLY A 143 -12.33 -8.82 -24.79
CA GLY A 143 -11.94 -8.70 -26.19
C GLY A 143 -12.19 -7.28 -26.74
N ASP A 144 -12.88 -7.19 -27.87
CA ASP A 144 -13.31 -5.92 -28.49
C ASP A 144 -14.80 -5.60 -28.26
N ASP A 145 -15.47 -6.29 -27.33
CA ASP A 145 -16.89 -6.11 -27.02
C ASP A 145 -17.09 -5.34 -25.70
N VAL A 146 -17.50 -4.08 -25.82
CA VAL A 146 -17.74 -3.20 -24.66
C VAL A 146 -18.80 -3.77 -23.70
N THR A 147 -19.77 -4.54 -24.21
CA THR A 147 -20.79 -5.17 -23.35
C THR A 147 -20.15 -6.20 -22.42
N LYS A 148 -19.22 -6.99 -22.97
CA LYS A 148 -18.45 -7.97 -22.19
C LYS A 148 -17.49 -7.27 -21.23
N ALA A 149 -16.85 -6.18 -21.65
CA ALA A 149 -16.02 -5.37 -20.78
C ALA A 149 -16.81 -4.80 -19.58
N PHE A 150 -18.07 -4.37 -19.77
CA PHE A 150 -18.91 -3.96 -18.64
C PHE A 150 -19.31 -5.12 -17.71
N LYS A 151 -19.50 -6.33 -18.25
CA LYS A 151 -19.74 -7.53 -17.42
C LYS A 151 -18.51 -7.92 -16.61
N VAL A 152 -17.32 -7.76 -17.19
CA VAL A 152 -16.03 -7.91 -16.49
C VAL A 152 -15.93 -6.90 -15.36
N GLY A 153 -16.21 -5.62 -15.62
CA GLY A 153 -16.26 -4.62 -14.55
C GLY A 153 -17.23 -5.01 -13.44
N TYR A 154 -18.47 -5.34 -13.79
CA TYR A 154 -19.46 -5.81 -12.80
C TYR A 154 -18.95 -6.98 -11.94
N LEU A 155 -18.29 -7.98 -12.54
CA LEU A 155 -17.70 -9.11 -11.82
C LEU A 155 -16.60 -8.67 -10.84
N ILE A 156 -15.68 -7.83 -11.29
CA ILE A 156 -14.55 -7.37 -10.49
C ILE A 156 -15.02 -6.54 -9.30
N GLU A 157 -16.00 -5.66 -9.50
CA GLU A 157 -16.61 -4.92 -8.38
C GLU A 157 -17.29 -5.84 -7.36
N CYS A 158 -17.89 -6.95 -7.81
CA CYS A 158 -18.41 -7.96 -6.89
C CYS A 158 -17.29 -8.65 -6.10
N LEU A 159 -16.13 -8.91 -6.73
CA LEU A 159 -14.96 -9.47 -6.06
C LEU A 159 -14.39 -8.49 -5.02
N GLU A 160 -14.29 -7.21 -5.36
CA GLU A 160 -13.84 -6.14 -4.45
C GLU A 160 -14.76 -6.03 -3.24
N ILE A 161 -16.09 -5.94 -3.45
CA ILE A 161 -17.07 -5.91 -2.36
C ILE A 161 -16.94 -7.13 -1.43
N LEU A 162 -16.74 -8.33 -1.99
CA LEU A 162 -16.54 -9.55 -1.21
C LEU A 162 -15.27 -9.45 -0.34
N ASN A 163 -14.14 -9.07 -0.96
CA ASN A 163 -12.85 -9.02 -0.27
C ASN A 163 -12.79 -7.89 0.76
N VAL A 164 -13.39 -6.73 0.49
CA VAL A 164 -13.58 -5.67 1.48
C VAL A 164 -14.43 -6.16 2.66
N SER A 165 -15.52 -6.89 2.41
CA SER A 165 -16.39 -7.43 3.49
C SER A 165 -15.65 -8.43 4.38
N LYS A 166 -14.82 -9.31 3.78
CA LYS A 166 -13.96 -10.25 4.51
C LYS A 166 -12.92 -9.51 5.35
N ALA A 167 -12.19 -8.57 4.73
CA ALA A 167 -11.15 -7.79 5.39
C ALA A 167 -11.69 -6.95 6.56
N ILE A 168 -12.87 -6.32 6.41
CA ILE A 168 -13.53 -5.60 7.50
C ILE A 168 -13.87 -6.56 8.66
N THR A 169 -14.38 -7.75 8.33
CA THR A 169 -14.76 -8.74 9.35
C THR A 169 -13.54 -9.22 10.13
N SER A 170 -12.49 -9.66 9.44
CA SER A 170 -11.28 -10.18 10.08
C SER A 170 -10.50 -9.11 10.85
N ALA A 171 -10.38 -7.89 10.31
CA ALA A 171 -9.78 -6.76 11.02
C ALA A 171 -10.59 -6.34 12.25
N THR A 172 -11.92 -6.42 12.19
CA THR A 172 -12.79 -6.18 13.37
C THR A 172 -12.56 -7.23 14.45
N ASP A 173 -12.51 -8.50 14.08
CA ASP A 173 -12.27 -9.61 15.00
C ASP A 173 -10.88 -9.55 15.65
N ALA A 174 -9.87 -9.11 14.89
CA ALA A 174 -8.51 -8.88 15.36
C ALA A 174 -8.29 -7.51 16.03
N ALA A 175 -9.31 -6.64 16.03
CA ALA A 175 -9.27 -5.28 16.59
C ALA A 175 -8.21 -4.34 15.95
N ILE A 176 -8.00 -4.45 14.63
CA ILE A 176 -7.04 -3.66 13.85
C ILE A 176 -7.70 -2.37 13.34
N SER A 177 -7.74 -1.36 14.22
CA SER A 177 -8.49 -0.12 13.99
C SER A 177 -8.00 0.73 12.81
N GLU A 178 -6.71 0.67 12.55
CA GLU A 178 -6.01 1.37 11.47
C GLU A 178 -6.36 0.78 10.10
N ALA A 179 -6.49 -0.56 10.00
CA ALA A 179 -6.97 -1.22 8.80
C ALA A 179 -8.44 -0.87 8.51
N LEU A 180 -9.29 -0.89 9.54
CA LEU A 180 -10.70 -0.47 9.41
C LEU A 180 -10.83 0.99 8.94
N ALA A 181 -9.94 1.88 9.38
CA ALA A 181 -9.93 3.26 8.91
C ALA A 181 -9.62 3.36 7.42
N VAL A 182 -8.71 2.52 6.90
CA VAL A 182 -8.40 2.43 5.46
C VAL A 182 -9.57 1.83 4.68
N TYR A 183 -10.11 0.70 5.15
CA TYR A 183 -11.21 -0.02 4.49
C TYR A 183 -12.51 0.78 4.43
N SER A 184 -12.74 1.70 5.37
CA SER A 184 -13.92 2.59 5.34
C SER A 184 -14.02 3.40 4.04
N CYS A 185 -12.90 3.64 3.36
CA CYS A 185 -12.94 4.23 2.04
C CYS A 185 -13.58 3.25 1.05
N LEU A 186 -12.97 2.08 0.86
CA LEU A 186 -13.37 1.06 -0.11
C LEU A 186 -14.84 0.64 0.11
N GLU A 187 -15.25 0.46 1.37
CA GLU A 187 -16.65 0.17 1.75
C GLU A 187 -17.65 1.18 1.16
N ASN A 188 -17.24 2.44 1.01
CA ASN A 188 -18.06 3.48 0.39
C ASN A 188 -17.85 3.61 -1.12
N ALA A 189 -16.74 3.15 -1.70
CA ALA A 189 -16.42 3.34 -3.11
C ALA A 189 -16.87 2.18 -4.00
N GLU A 190 -16.62 0.94 -3.63
CA GLU A 190 -16.99 -0.22 -4.45
C GLU A 190 -18.50 -0.25 -4.81
N PRO A 191 -19.42 0.12 -3.91
CA PRO A 191 -20.83 0.23 -4.28
C PRO A 191 -21.11 1.22 -5.41
N HIS A 192 -20.30 2.27 -5.57
CA HIS A 192 -20.46 3.24 -6.66
C HIS A 192 -19.95 2.69 -7.98
N HIS A 193 -18.84 1.97 -7.97
CA HIS A 193 -18.26 1.35 -9.16
C HIS A 193 -19.20 0.24 -9.68
N LEU A 194 -19.68 -0.64 -8.80
CA LEU A 194 -20.68 -1.66 -9.15
C LEU A 194 -21.92 -1.05 -9.80
N LYS A 195 -22.46 0.02 -9.20
CA LYS A 195 -23.61 0.75 -9.75
C LYS A 195 -23.28 1.37 -11.11
N ALA A 196 -22.07 1.88 -11.33
CA ALA A 196 -21.66 2.46 -12.60
C ALA A 196 -21.61 1.40 -13.72
N TYR A 197 -21.07 0.21 -13.46
CA TYR A 197 -21.08 -0.88 -14.44
C TYR A 197 -22.48 -1.43 -14.69
N ASN A 198 -23.27 -1.65 -13.64
CA ASN A 198 -24.68 -2.04 -13.79
C ASN A 198 -25.46 -1.01 -14.63
N TRP A 199 -25.25 0.28 -14.39
CA TRP A 199 -25.90 1.33 -15.16
C TRP A 199 -25.50 1.31 -16.64
N ASN A 200 -24.21 1.12 -16.94
CA ASN A 200 -23.74 1.08 -18.33
C ASN A 200 -24.30 -0.14 -19.08
N LEU A 201 -24.47 -1.28 -18.41
CA LEU A 201 -25.19 -2.45 -18.93
C LEU A 201 -26.67 -2.13 -19.21
N LEU A 202 -27.37 -1.54 -18.24
CA LEU A 202 -28.78 -1.17 -18.39
C LEU A 202 -29.00 -0.14 -19.51
N LYS A 203 -28.08 0.82 -19.68
CA LYS A 203 -28.14 1.83 -20.76
C LYS A 203 -28.11 1.21 -22.15
N ILE A 204 -27.40 0.09 -22.32
CA ILE A 204 -27.37 -0.67 -23.57
C ILE A 204 -28.43 -1.78 -23.63
N GLY A 205 -29.33 -1.83 -22.66
CA GLY A 205 -30.46 -2.76 -22.61
C GLY A 205 -30.08 -4.17 -22.14
N VAL A 206 -29.00 -4.30 -21.37
CA VAL A 206 -28.53 -5.55 -20.78
C VAL A 206 -28.83 -5.53 -19.28
N GLU A 207 -29.63 -6.49 -18.83
CA GLU A 207 -29.78 -6.81 -17.41
C GLU A 207 -28.74 -7.87 -17.05
N TYR A 208 -27.97 -7.60 -16.00
CA TYR A 208 -26.93 -8.49 -15.49
C TYR A 208 -26.99 -8.47 -13.96
N ASN A 209 -26.82 -9.62 -13.33
CA ASN A 209 -26.81 -9.75 -11.88
C ASN A 209 -25.71 -10.74 -11.50
N TRP A 210 -25.42 -10.85 -10.20
CA TRP A 210 -24.34 -11.73 -9.75
C TRP A 210 -24.63 -13.21 -10.06
N GLU A 211 -25.88 -13.66 -10.09
CA GLU A 211 -26.23 -15.05 -10.47
C GLU A 211 -25.85 -15.37 -11.92
N LEU A 212 -25.94 -14.39 -12.82
CA LEU A 212 -25.60 -14.52 -14.23
C LEU A 212 -24.08 -14.52 -14.49
N ILE A 213 -23.25 -14.21 -13.50
CA ILE A 213 -21.79 -14.32 -13.61
C ILE A 213 -21.39 -15.75 -13.96
N ALA A 214 -22.08 -16.75 -13.41
CA ALA A 214 -21.76 -18.14 -13.65
C ALA A 214 -21.95 -18.57 -15.11
N ASP A 215 -22.83 -17.90 -15.87
CA ASP A 215 -23.04 -18.18 -17.28
C ASP A 215 -21.83 -17.77 -18.14
N ASP A 216 -21.11 -16.72 -17.72
CA ASP A 216 -19.99 -16.14 -18.46
C ASP A 216 -18.63 -16.60 -17.91
N PHE A 217 -18.51 -16.81 -16.60
CA PHE A 217 -17.25 -17.05 -15.88
C PHE A 217 -17.20 -18.34 -15.05
N GLY A 218 -18.27 -19.15 -15.06
CA GLY A 218 -18.36 -20.37 -14.25
C GLY A 218 -18.49 -20.08 -12.75
N ASP A 219 -18.16 -21.08 -11.92
CA ASP A 219 -18.27 -20.98 -10.45
C ASP A 219 -17.13 -20.12 -9.86
N PHE A 220 -17.09 -18.85 -10.25
CA PHE A 220 -16.04 -17.89 -9.85
C PHE A 220 -16.09 -17.58 -8.34
N PHE A 221 -17.29 -17.52 -7.77
CA PHE A 221 -17.52 -17.38 -6.33
C PHE A 221 -17.94 -18.72 -5.72
N SER A 222 -17.35 -19.09 -4.59
CA SER A 222 -17.75 -20.29 -3.85
C SER A 222 -19.11 -20.12 -3.16
N GLU A 223 -19.74 -21.22 -2.75
CA GLU A 223 -21.00 -21.15 -1.98
C GLU A 223 -20.86 -20.30 -0.71
N GLU A 224 -19.70 -20.31 -0.06
CA GLU A 224 -19.41 -19.49 1.13
C GLU A 224 -19.31 -18.01 0.79
N ASP A 225 -18.62 -17.67 -0.31
CA ASP A 225 -18.51 -16.29 -0.80
C ASP A 225 -19.89 -15.70 -1.07
N LEU A 226 -20.78 -16.48 -1.69
CA LEU A 226 -22.13 -16.05 -2.01
C LEU A 226 -22.98 -15.76 -0.77
N THR A 227 -22.69 -16.38 0.38
CA THR A 227 -23.40 -16.04 1.63
C THR A 227 -23.07 -14.64 2.15
N ILE A 228 -21.92 -14.10 1.76
CA ILE A 228 -21.46 -12.76 2.08
C ILE A 228 -21.90 -11.79 0.98
N LEU A 229 -21.65 -12.15 -0.28
CA LEU A 229 -21.81 -11.27 -1.43
C LEU A 229 -23.28 -10.97 -1.78
N ASP A 230 -24.15 -12.00 -1.80
CA ASP A 230 -25.55 -11.86 -2.22
C ASP A 230 -26.33 -10.77 -1.45
N PRO A 231 -26.36 -10.76 -0.11
CA PRO A 231 -27.11 -9.74 0.62
C PRO A 231 -26.56 -8.33 0.38
N VAL A 232 -25.24 -8.17 0.28
CA VAL A 232 -24.58 -6.87 0.10
C VAL A 232 -24.85 -6.31 -1.29
N VAL A 233 -24.60 -7.10 -2.35
CA VAL A 233 -24.86 -6.68 -3.74
C VAL A 233 -26.34 -6.41 -3.97
N THR A 234 -27.22 -7.23 -3.41
CA THR A 234 -28.67 -7.01 -3.50
C THR A 234 -29.06 -5.67 -2.88
N GLU A 235 -28.59 -5.35 -1.68
CA GLU A 235 -28.88 -4.06 -1.03
C GLU A 235 -28.35 -2.87 -1.86
N ILE A 236 -27.13 -2.97 -2.38
CA ILE A 236 -26.50 -1.95 -3.23
C ILE A 236 -27.36 -1.64 -4.46
N LEU A 237 -27.83 -2.68 -5.17
CA LEU A 237 -28.59 -2.51 -6.41
C LEU A 237 -30.08 -2.19 -6.17
N GLU A 238 -30.66 -2.62 -5.05
CA GLU A 238 -32.00 -2.16 -4.62
C GLU A 238 -32.00 -0.64 -4.38
N ASP A 239 -30.96 -0.11 -3.72
CA ASP A 239 -30.80 1.33 -3.52
C ASP A 239 -30.65 2.09 -4.85
N GLN A 240 -29.95 1.53 -5.84
CA GLN A 240 -29.83 2.13 -7.18
C GLN A 240 -31.19 2.27 -7.88
N THR A 241 -32.12 1.34 -7.64
CA THR A 241 -33.44 1.34 -8.30
C THR A 241 -34.54 2.03 -7.47
N ALA A 242 -34.21 2.54 -6.27
CA ALA A 242 -35.17 3.11 -5.33
C ALA A 242 -35.80 4.45 -5.82
N PRO A 243 -37.15 4.60 -5.76
CA PRO A 243 -37.81 5.85 -6.13
C PRO A 243 -37.45 7.00 -5.17
N GLY A 244 -36.73 8.01 -5.65
CA GLY A 244 -36.41 9.22 -4.86
C GLY A 244 -34.91 9.51 -4.73
N ASN A 245 -34.03 8.63 -5.19
CA ASN A 245 -32.59 8.86 -5.27
C ASN A 245 -32.19 9.88 -6.36
N GLY A 246 -33.07 10.80 -6.78
CA GLY A 246 -32.84 11.79 -7.84
C GLY A 246 -32.42 13.17 -7.32
N GLY A 247 -31.50 13.23 -6.36
CA GLY A 247 -30.99 14.48 -5.78
C GLY A 247 -30.18 15.30 -6.78
N GLY A 248 -30.72 16.42 -7.25
CA GLY A 248 -30.12 17.33 -8.25
C GLY A 248 -28.81 18.05 -7.89
N GLY A 249 -27.93 17.41 -7.10
CA GLY A 249 -26.54 17.85 -6.89
C GLY A 249 -25.66 17.59 -8.12
N ILE A 250 -24.36 17.78 -8.02
CA ILE A 250 -23.41 17.42 -9.07
C ILE A 250 -22.60 16.23 -8.55
N CYS A 251 -22.41 15.15 -9.33
CA CYS A 251 -21.47 14.09 -8.93
C CYS A 251 -20.12 14.73 -8.56
N PRO A 252 -19.63 14.58 -7.31
CA PRO A 252 -18.42 15.25 -6.84
C PRO A 252 -17.16 14.73 -7.55
N GLY A 253 -17.23 13.54 -8.15
CA GLY A 253 -16.17 13.02 -9.01
C GLY A 253 -16.15 13.67 -10.38
N CYS A 254 -17.11 13.33 -11.24
CA CYS A 254 -17.03 13.71 -12.64
C CYS A 254 -17.57 15.12 -12.93
N GLY A 255 -18.21 15.76 -11.95
CA GLY A 255 -18.87 17.05 -12.16
C GLY A 255 -20.12 16.97 -13.03
N LEU A 256 -20.62 15.77 -13.36
CA LEU A 256 -21.77 15.54 -14.23
C LEU A 256 -22.92 14.86 -13.48
N GLY A 257 -24.15 15.25 -13.81
CA GLY A 257 -25.37 14.60 -13.32
C GLY A 257 -25.68 14.84 -11.83
N PRO A 258 -26.90 14.46 -11.37
CA PRO A 258 -27.32 14.53 -9.97
C PRO A 258 -26.31 13.82 -9.03
N TYR A 259 -26.02 14.38 -7.85
CA TYR A 259 -25.20 13.74 -6.79
C TYR A 259 -26.00 12.59 -6.18
N THR A 260 -26.00 11.45 -6.86
CA THR A 260 -26.78 10.27 -6.51
C THR A 260 -25.98 9.03 -6.83
N ASN A 261 -26.43 7.90 -6.31
CA ASN A 261 -25.88 6.57 -6.54
C ASN A 261 -26.04 6.07 -7.99
N ASP A 262 -26.39 6.98 -8.93
CA ASP A 262 -26.66 6.72 -10.34
C ASP A 262 -25.58 7.31 -11.29
N CYS A 263 -24.39 7.67 -10.78
CA CYS A 263 -23.34 8.20 -11.66
C CYS A 263 -22.82 7.10 -12.60
N PRO A 264 -22.89 7.27 -13.93
CA PRO A 264 -22.35 6.28 -14.88
C PRO A 264 -20.82 6.35 -15.00
N CYS A 265 -20.20 7.22 -14.20
CA CYS A 265 -18.83 7.63 -14.35
C CYS A 265 -17.84 6.70 -13.66
N GLY A 266 -18.26 5.86 -12.70
CA GLY A 266 -17.33 4.98 -11.98
C GLY A 266 -16.47 5.69 -10.92
N LEU A 267 -16.78 6.94 -10.55
CA LEU A 267 -16.08 7.64 -9.47
C LEU A 267 -16.80 7.42 -8.15
N GLY A 268 -16.17 6.66 -7.24
CA GLY A 268 -16.60 6.51 -5.86
C GLY A 268 -16.23 7.70 -4.97
N PRO A 269 -16.87 7.87 -3.79
CA PRO A 269 -16.55 8.92 -2.82
C PRO A 269 -15.13 8.79 -2.22
N CYS A 270 -14.45 7.66 -2.42
CA CYS A 270 -13.01 7.57 -2.24
C CYS A 270 -12.29 8.50 -3.20
N GLY A 271 -11.91 9.67 -2.70
CA GLY A 271 -11.12 10.61 -3.49
C GLY A 271 -11.92 11.58 -4.36
N THR A 272 -13.25 11.68 -4.17
CA THR A 272 -14.02 12.84 -4.64
C THR A 272 -14.44 13.74 -3.49
N GLY A 273 -13.54 13.93 -2.53
CA GLY A 273 -13.44 15.21 -1.84
C GLY A 273 -13.04 16.25 -2.88
N GLY A 274 -13.99 16.75 -3.67
CA GLY A 274 -13.74 17.76 -4.67
C GLY A 274 -12.94 18.90 -4.05
N THR A 275 -11.72 19.12 -4.51
CA THR A 275 -11.00 20.39 -4.34
C THR A 275 -11.07 20.99 -2.92
N ALA A 276 -10.83 20.17 -1.92
CA ALA A 276 -10.03 20.61 -0.80
C ALA A 276 -8.82 19.70 -0.80
N THR A 277 -7.80 20.06 -1.60
CA THR A 277 -6.43 19.78 -1.17
C THR A 277 -6.35 20.32 0.24
N THR A 278 -6.46 19.44 1.25
CA THR A 278 -5.93 19.74 2.57
C THR A 278 -4.44 19.92 2.33
N THR A 279 -4.03 21.15 2.03
CA THR A 279 -2.63 21.49 1.92
C THR A 279 -2.02 21.29 3.29
N LEU A 280 -0.83 20.71 3.34
CA LEU A 280 -0.08 20.65 4.57
C LEU A 280 0.09 22.07 5.12
N SER A 281 -0.10 22.24 6.43
CA SER A 281 0.41 23.44 7.08
C SER A 281 1.93 23.47 6.94
N GLU A 282 2.52 24.67 7.07
CA GLU A 282 3.99 24.80 7.03
C GLU A 282 4.66 23.91 8.09
N VAL A 283 4.01 23.66 9.22
CA VAL A 283 4.52 22.78 10.28
C VAL A 283 4.48 21.32 9.84
N GLU A 284 3.34 20.84 9.32
CA GLU A 284 3.20 19.46 8.84
C GLU A 284 4.13 19.17 7.64
N LEU A 285 4.30 20.13 6.73
CA LEU A 285 5.23 19.98 5.61
C LEU A 285 6.69 19.89 6.08
N ASN A 286 7.09 20.75 7.03
CA ASN A 286 8.45 20.67 7.58
C ASN A 286 8.70 19.36 8.33
N ASP A 287 7.67 18.84 9.02
CA ASP A 287 7.76 17.55 9.71
C ASP A 287 7.88 16.40 8.71
N LEU A 288 7.05 16.40 7.67
CA LEU A 288 7.11 15.39 6.61
C LEU A 288 8.45 15.42 5.86
N ILE A 289 8.98 16.62 5.55
CA ILE A 289 10.32 16.80 4.93
C ILE A 289 11.42 16.23 5.83
N TYR A 290 11.32 16.43 7.13
CA TYR A 290 12.33 15.92 8.06
C TYR A 290 12.24 14.41 8.19
N LEU A 291 11.04 13.87 8.39
CA LEU A 291 10.80 12.43 8.54
C LEU A 291 11.22 11.66 7.29
N VAL A 292 10.82 12.06 6.08
CA VAL A 292 11.20 11.33 4.85
C VAL A 292 12.71 11.26 4.63
N LYS A 293 13.47 12.28 5.08
CA LYS A 293 14.93 12.26 5.03
C LYS A 293 15.52 11.35 6.11
N LEU A 294 14.88 11.30 7.27
CA LEU A 294 15.30 10.50 8.40
C LEU A 294 15.13 9.01 8.10
N GLU A 295 13.95 8.59 7.62
CA GLU A 295 13.70 7.20 7.17
C GLU A 295 14.69 6.78 6.06
N LYS A 296 14.92 7.65 5.07
CA LYS A 296 15.95 7.41 4.03
C LYS A 296 17.33 7.23 4.65
N MET A 297 17.67 8.01 5.68
CA MET A 297 18.96 7.90 6.37
C MET A 297 19.06 6.61 7.17
N ALA A 298 18.01 6.20 7.88
CA ALA A 298 17.96 4.93 8.57
C ALA A 298 18.17 3.78 7.59
N TYR A 299 17.38 3.71 6.51
CA TYR A 299 17.55 2.76 5.41
C TYR A 299 19.00 2.70 4.93
N GLU A 300 19.57 3.83 4.51
CA GLU A 300 20.89 3.88 3.91
C GLU A 300 22.02 3.54 4.90
N VAL A 301 21.90 3.95 6.17
CA VAL A 301 22.86 3.61 7.22
C VAL A 301 22.79 2.11 7.52
N TYR A 302 21.60 1.55 7.67
CA TYR A 302 21.40 0.13 8.00
C TYR A 302 21.83 -0.77 6.85
N SER A 303 21.50 -0.43 5.61
CA SER A 303 21.99 -1.17 4.44
C SER A 303 23.52 -1.12 4.34
N THR A 304 24.15 0.04 4.60
CA THR A 304 25.62 0.19 4.52
C THR A 304 26.34 -0.56 5.65
N LEU A 305 25.86 -0.44 6.89
CA LEU A 305 26.43 -1.15 8.04
C LEU A 305 26.11 -2.65 7.98
N GLY A 306 24.95 -3.04 7.47
CA GLY A 306 24.56 -4.43 7.24
C GLY A 306 25.48 -5.13 6.25
N GLN A 307 25.91 -4.45 5.18
CA GLN A 307 26.94 -4.96 4.28
C GLN A 307 28.30 -5.13 4.98
N THR A 308 28.65 -4.20 5.89
CA THR A 308 29.90 -4.26 6.65
C THR A 308 29.89 -5.38 7.71
N TYR A 309 28.75 -5.60 8.35
CA TYR A 309 28.53 -6.57 9.42
C TYR A 309 27.55 -7.67 9.02
N SER A 310 27.76 -8.27 7.85
CA SER A 310 26.82 -9.19 7.18
C SER A 310 26.44 -10.45 7.97
N THR A 311 27.10 -10.74 9.09
CA THR A 311 26.76 -11.86 9.98
C THR A 311 25.67 -11.50 11.00
N MET A 312 25.24 -10.24 11.05
CA MET A 312 24.20 -9.77 11.95
C MET A 312 22.93 -9.41 11.17
N PRO A 313 21.91 -10.28 11.15
CA PRO A 313 20.71 -10.09 10.33
C PRO A 313 19.89 -8.84 10.67
N ILE A 314 19.98 -8.34 11.92
CA ILE A 314 19.15 -7.21 12.39
C ILE A 314 19.27 -5.97 11.50
N LEU A 315 20.46 -5.62 11.03
CA LEU A 315 20.68 -4.44 10.17
C LEU A 315 20.05 -4.60 8.79
N GLY A 316 20.06 -5.82 8.23
CA GLY A 316 19.42 -6.10 6.96
C GLY A 316 17.89 -6.09 7.11
N ASN A 317 17.38 -6.79 8.12
CA ASN A 317 15.94 -6.90 8.36
C ASN A 317 15.31 -5.53 8.63
N ILE A 318 15.91 -4.72 9.48
CA ILE A 318 15.41 -3.37 9.78
C ILE A 318 15.59 -2.45 8.57
N SER A 319 16.67 -2.59 7.77
CA SER A 319 16.80 -1.77 6.56
C SER A 319 15.65 -1.97 5.56
N GLU A 320 15.12 -3.19 5.43
CA GLU A 320 13.96 -3.42 4.56
C GLU A 320 12.69 -2.73 5.09
N ALA A 321 12.52 -2.67 6.42
CA ALA A 321 11.45 -1.90 7.04
C ALA A 321 11.59 -0.39 6.78
N GLU A 322 12.78 0.18 6.99
CA GLU A 322 13.01 1.61 6.76
C GLU A 322 12.88 2.02 5.29
N TYR A 323 13.19 1.09 4.39
CA TYR A 323 12.92 1.30 2.97
C TYR A 323 11.41 1.50 2.73
N ARG A 324 10.57 0.63 3.30
CA ARG A 324 9.10 0.75 3.21
C ARG A 324 8.60 2.04 3.85
N HIS A 325 9.09 2.38 5.05
CA HIS A 325 8.74 3.64 5.73
C HIS A 325 9.06 4.86 4.85
N TRP A 326 10.26 4.90 4.28
CA TRP A 326 10.67 5.96 3.37
C TRP A 326 9.71 6.07 2.18
N LYS A 327 9.32 4.95 1.54
CA LYS A 327 8.39 4.98 0.39
C LYS A 327 6.99 5.44 0.76
N VAL A 328 6.47 5.04 1.92
CA VAL A 328 5.18 5.54 2.43
C VAL A 328 5.22 7.07 2.59
N LEU A 329 6.30 7.62 3.15
CA LEU A 329 6.43 9.06 3.27
C LEU A 329 6.62 9.77 1.91
N GLN A 330 7.30 9.14 0.94
CA GLN A 330 7.37 9.67 -0.44
C GLN A 330 5.98 9.77 -1.09
N ASN A 331 5.10 8.79 -0.89
CA ASN A 331 3.74 8.81 -1.42
C ASN A 331 2.91 9.99 -0.90
N LEU A 332 3.19 10.46 0.32
CA LEU A 332 2.56 11.67 0.85
C LEU A 332 2.94 12.94 0.07
N PHE A 333 4.14 13.05 -0.47
CA PHE A 333 4.50 14.20 -1.33
C PHE A 333 3.69 14.22 -2.61
N VAL A 334 3.44 13.06 -3.22
CA VAL A 334 2.56 12.94 -4.39
C VAL A 334 1.14 13.37 -4.02
N LYS A 335 0.61 12.81 -2.92
CA LYS A 335 -0.75 13.11 -2.42
C LYS A 335 -0.98 14.59 -2.14
N TYR A 336 -0.03 15.24 -1.49
CA TYR A 336 -0.12 16.66 -1.12
C TYR A 336 0.34 17.61 -2.23
N SER A 337 0.78 17.08 -3.39
CA SER A 337 1.34 17.86 -4.50
C SER A 337 2.56 18.70 -4.09
N GLU A 338 3.39 18.13 -3.23
CA GLU A 338 4.62 18.74 -2.70
C GLU A 338 5.86 18.14 -3.37
N THR A 339 7.00 18.82 -3.26
CA THR A 339 8.27 18.31 -3.81
C THR A 339 8.95 17.39 -2.80
N ASP A 340 9.16 16.14 -3.18
CA ASP A 340 9.92 15.17 -2.39
C ASP A 340 11.40 15.61 -2.28
N PRO A 341 11.93 15.86 -1.07
CA PRO A 341 13.29 16.32 -0.88
C PRO A 341 14.36 15.23 -1.06
N THR A 342 13.94 13.97 -1.24
CA THR A 342 14.82 12.81 -1.46
C THR A 342 15.06 12.51 -2.95
N LYS A 343 14.55 13.36 -3.85
CA LYS A 343 14.70 13.26 -5.30
C LYS A 343 15.33 14.53 -5.91
N ASP A 344 15.98 14.37 -7.06
CA ASP A 344 16.31 15.44 -8.01
C ASP A 344 15.44 15.28 -9.27
N GLY A 345 14.29 15.97 -9.27
CA GLY A 345 13.23 15.72 -10.24
C GLY A 345 12.58 14.36 -10.01
N ASP A 346 12.60 13.51 -11.05
CA ASP A 346 12.02 12.16 -11.00
C ASP A 346 13.03 11.08 -10.60
N ILE A 347 14.24 11.47 -10.19
CA ILE A 347 15.36 10.56 -9.88
C ILE A 347 15.63 10.60 -8.38
N GLU A 348 15.73 9.44 -7.74
CA GLU A 348 16.11 9.33 -6.32
C GLU A 348 17.56 9.75 -6.12
N LEU A 349 17.82 10.47 -5.02
CA LEU A 349 19.18 10.84 -4.65
C LEU A 349 19.96 9.59 -4.24
N ASP A 350 21.20 9.47 -4.73
CA ASP A 350 22.10 8.38 -4.37
C ASP A 350 22.35 8.31 -2.84
N ILE A 351 22.81 7.14 -2.39
CA ILE A 351 23.16 6.87 -0.99
C ILE A 351 24.08 7.96 -0.43
N GLY A 352 23.71 8.50 0.73
CA GLY A 352 24.44 9.55 1.43
C GLY A 352 24.20 10.97 0.91
N LEU A 353 23.30 11.17 -0.07
CA LEU A 353 22.96 12.50 -0.61
C LEU A 353 21.55 12.94 -0.18
N TYR A 354 21.41 14.18 0.34
CA TYR A 354 20.14 14.65 0.96
C TYR A 354 19.68 16.07 0.57
N ASN A 355 20.37 16.76 -0.35
CA ASN A 355 20.12 18.18 -0.67
C ASN A 355 20.04 19.07 0.60
N ASP A 356 20.74 18.68 1.66
CA ASP A 356 20.72 19.26 3.00
C ASP A 356 22.03 18.89 3.69
N ASP A 357 22.87 19.90 3.95
CA ASP A 357 24.20 19.72 4.51
C ASP A 357 24.13 19.07 5.91
N ASP A 358 23.12 19.43 6.72
CA ASP A 358 22.99 18.90 8.09
C ASP A 358 22.65 17.39 8.06
N MET A 359 21.82 16.93 7.10
CA MET A 359 21.51 15.50 6.92
C MET A 359 22.68 14.72 6.32
N THR A 360 23.43 15.34 5.41
CA THR A 360 24.65 14.73 4.84
C THR A 360 25.70 14.52 5.94
N ASP A 361 25.92 15.52 6.79
CA ASP A 361 26.81 15.41 7.95
C ASP A 361 26.33 14.36 8.96
N ALA A 362 25.02 14.25 9.19
CA ALA A 362 24.43 13.24 10.08
C ALA A 362 24.66 11.81 9.56
N TYR A 363 24.45 11.57 8.26
CA TYR A 363 24.75 10.31 7.61
C TYR A 363 26.24 9.93 7.75
N ASP A 364 27.14 10.88 7.44
CA ASP A 364 28.58 10.66 7.54
C ASP A 364 29.03 10.35 8.99
N GLU A 365 28.43 11.02 9.99
CA GLU A 365 28.69 10.74 11.41
C GLU A 365 28.19 9.35 11.82
N ALA A 366 26.99 8.96 11.38
CA ALA A 366 26.41 7.64 11.65
C ALA A 366 27.26 6.51 11.06
N ILE A 367 27.65 6.62 9.78
CA ILE A 367 28.56 5.65 9.13
C ILE A 367 29.93 5.65 9.80
N GLY A 368 30.47 6.82 10.12
CA GLY A 368 31.77 6.98 10.75
C GLY A 368 31.84 6.34 12.14
N TYR A 369 30.77 6.46 12.94
CA TYR A 369 30.68 5.84 14.26
C TYR A 369 30.36 4.35 14.17
N GLY A 370 29.31 3.98 13.44
CA GLY A 370 28.84 2.61 13.29
C GLY A 370 29.86 1.68 12.64
N GLY A 371 30.67 2.20 11.70
CA GLY A 371 31.71 1.43 11.01
C GLY A 371 32.92 1.04 11.87
N VAL A 372 33.04 1.54 13.11
CA VAL A 372 34.18 1.23 13.99
C VAL A 372 34.09 -0.18 14.57
N SER A 373 32.91 -0.61 15.00
CA SER A 373 32.66 -1.96 15.51
C SER A 373 31.18 -2.32 15.46
N LEU A 374 30.88 -3.63 15.51
CA LEU A 374 29.50 -4.11 15.55
C LEU A 374 28.69 -3.50 16.70
N LEU A 375 29.28 -3.33 17.89
CA LEU A 375 28.60 -2.68 19.02
C LEU A 375 28.20 -1.25 18.67
N GLN A 376 29.10 -0.49 18.03
CA GLN A 376 28.82 0.88 17.63
C GLN A 376 27.81 0.96 16.48
N ALA A 377 27.74 -0.05 15.62
CA ALA A 377 26.67 -0.17 14.64
C ALA A 377 25.30 -0.37 15.30
N MET A 378 25.21 -1.21 16.34
CA MET A 378 23.97 -1.39 17.10
C MET A 378 23.58 -0.11 17.88
N GLU A 379 24.57 0.57 18.47
CA GLU A 379 24.35 1.87 19.11
C GLU A 379 23.91 2.94 18.10
N THR A 380 24.45 2.92 16.88
CA THR A 380 24.03 3.81 15.79
C THR A 380 22.55 3.59 15.44
N GLY A 381 22.13 2.32 15.29
CA GLY A 381 20.73 1.96 15.10
C GLY A 381 19.85 2.50 16.22
N ALA A 382 20.15 2.16 17.49
CA ALA A 382 19.37 2.65 18.63
C ALA A 382 19.29 4.20 18.71
N ILE A 383 20.32 4.93 18.27
CA ILE A 383 20.31 6.39 18.22
C ILE A 383 19.36 6.91 17.14
N ILE A 384 19.35 6.28 15.96
CA ILE A 384 18.50 6.68 14.83
C ILE A 384 17.02 6.40 15.16
N GLU A 385 16.69 5.19 15.62
CA GLU A 385 15.30 4.84 16.01
C GLU A 385 14.75 5.75 17.10
N GLN A 386 15.59 6.11 18.08
CA GLN A 386 15.17 7.03 19.13
C GLN A 386 14.89 8.44 18.57
N LEU A 387 15.65 8.87 17.56
CA LEU A 387 15.45 10.15 16.87
C LEU A 387 14.17 10.13 16.02
N GLU A 388 13.86 9.01 15.36
CA GLU A 388 12.62 8.80 14.60
C GLU A 388 11.40 8.84 15.51
N LEU A 389 11.40 8.05 16.59
CA LEU A 389 10.35 8.06 17.62
C LEU A 389 10.09 9.47 18.18
N ASP A 390 11.15 10.20 18.55
CA ASP A 390 11.00 11.56 19.07
C ASP A 390 10.39 12.50 18.01
N SER A 391 10.77 12.34 16.75
CA SER A 391 10.32 13.17 15.64
C SER A 391 8.86 12.88 15.26
N LEU A 392 8.49 11.60 15.17
CA LEU A 392 7.12 11.15 14.90
C LEU A 392 6.16 11.55 16.03
N ASN A 393 6.54 11.38 17.30
CA ASN A 393 5.70 11.82 18.42
C ASN A 393 5.45 13.33 18.38
N ASN A 394 6.47 14.12 18.02
CA ASN A 394 6.32 15.57 17.85
C ASN A 394 5.45 15.92 16.64
N ALA A 395 5.57 15.21 15.51
CA ALA A 395 4.77 15.42 14.30
C ALA A 395 3.29 15.04 14.54
N LEU A 396 3.04 13.90 15.18
CA LEU A 396 1.71 13.42 15.58
C LEU A 396 0.99 14.44 16.47
N GLY A 397 1.69 15.05 17.42
CA GLY A 397 1.15 16.11 18.28
C GLY A 397 0.85 17.44 17.56
N ARG A 398 1.28 17.60 16.30
CA ARG A 398 1.17 18.83 15.50
C ARG A 398 0.27 18.69 14.28
N THR A 399 -0.25 17.49 13.99
CA THR A 399 -1.20 17.23 12.91
C THR A 399 -2.59 16.92 13.43
N THR A 400 -3.59 17.18 12.59
CA THR A 400 -4.95 16.65 12.76
C THR A 400 -5.45 15.97 11.48
N LEU A 401 -4.57 15.82 10.48
CA LEU A 401 -4.88 15.17 9.23
C LEU A 401 -4.96 13.66 9.49
N PRO A 402 -6.10 13.00 9.20
CA PRO A 402 -6.31 11.61 9.59
C PRO A 402 -5.28 10.63 9.03
N ASP A 403 -4.84 10.84 7.79
CA ASP A 403 -3.83 10.02 7.12
C ASP A 403 -2.44 10.16 7.75
N LEU A 404 -1.98 11.40 8.03
CA LEU A 404 -0.73 11.62 8.76
C LEU A 404 -0.80 11.03 10.18
N THR A 405 -1.97 11.13 10.82
CA THR A 405 -2.19 10.60 12.17
C THR A 405 -2.04 9.08 12.18
N THR A 406 -2.65 8.38 11.21
CA THR A 406 -2.53 6.93 11.06
C THR A 406 -1.09 6.52 10.76
N ILE A 407 -0.46 7.11 9.74
CA ILE A 407 0.91 6.76 9.33
C ILE A 407 1.90 6.96 10.49
N TYR A 408 1.88 8.13 11.13
CA TYR A 408 2.81 8.41 12.25
C TYR A 408 2.55 7.52 13.46
N THR A 409 1.30 7.14 13.73
CA THR A 409 1.00 6.21 14.83
C THR A 409 1.57 4.82 14.56
N ASN A 410 1.47 4.35 13.31
CA ASN A 410 2.00 3.03 12.95
C ASN A 410 3.53 3.02 12.99
N PHE A 411 4.19 4.05 12.45
CA PHE A 411 5.66 4.16 12.50
C PHE A 411 6.16 4.20 13.95
N ILE A 412 5.49 4.93 14.85
CA ILE A 412 5.87 4.95 16.28
C ILE A 412 5.88 3.54 16.90
N ASN A 413 4.99 2.64 16.45
CA ASN A 413 4.99 1.26 16.94
C ASN A 413 6.14 0.45 16.32
N ALA A 414 6.39 0.61 15.02
CA ALA A 414 7.48 -0.06 14.29
C ALA A 414 8.86 0.35 14.84
N ASP A 415 9.17 1.64 14.87
CA ASP A 415 10.44 2.18 15.39
C ASP A 415 10.65 1.83 16.87
N GLY A 416 9.55 1.70 17.63
CA GLY A 416 9.59 1.21 19.01
C GLY A 416 10.11 -0.23 19.09
N ALA A 417 9.68 -1.09 18.18
CA ALA A 417 10.15 -2.47 18.06
C ALA A 417 11.60 -2.53 17.54
N HIS A 418 11.98 -1.67 16.59
CA HIS A 418 13.35 -1.53 16.09
C HIS A 418 14.30 -1.10 17.21
N LEU A 419 13.95 -0.06 17.97
CA LEU A 419 14.72 0.43 19.11
C LEU A 419 14.94 -0.68 20.15
N ASP A 420 13.88 -1.41 20.51
CA ASP A 420 13.97 -2.55 21.41
C ASP A 420 14.86 -3.67 20.86
N ALA A 421 14.88 -3.87 19.53
CA ALA A 421 15.75 -4.84 18.88
C ALA A 421 17.22 -4.42 18.93
N PHE A 422 17.55 -3.15 18.66
CA PHE A 422 18.92 -2.64 18.77
C PHE A 422 19.41 -2.65 20.21
N ASN A 423 18.59 -2.23 21.18
CA ASN A 423 18.97 -2.17 22.59
C ASN A 423 19.39 -3.55 23.16
N LYS A 424 18.77 -4.64 22.69
CA LYS A 424 19.16 -6.02 23.06
C LYS A 424 20.59 -6.38 22.66
N HIS A 425 21.21 -5.62 21.77
CA HIS A 425 22.57 -5.84 21.27
C HIS A 425 23.57 -4.78 21.77
N THR A 426 23.12 -3.79 22.53
CA THR A 426 23.98 -2.75 23.15
C THR A 426 24.20 -2.94 24.65
N ASP A 427 23.37 -3.76 25.31
CA ASP A 427 23.52 -4.19 26.71
C ASP A 427 24.58 -5.29 26.89
#